data_AF-A0A336N422-F1
#
_entry.id   AF-A0A336N422-F1
#
_cell.length_a   1.000
_cell.length_b   1.000
_cell.length_c   1.000
_cell.angle_alpha   90.00
_cell.angle_beta   90.00
_cell.angle_gamma   90.00
#
_symmetry.space_group_name_H-M   'P 1'
#
loop_
_entity.id
_entity.type
_entity.pdbx_description
1 polymer ?
#
loop_
_entity_poly.entity_id
_entity_poly.type
_entity_poly.pdbx_seq_one_letter_code
_entity_poly.pdbx_strand_id
1 'polypeptide(L)'
;MIFYRTLMPFQVMSFDLDDTLYDNTQVIANAEAEFIRFVQTHGGITDFDQESWCVWKQHTAKQDPLLQEDVTLWRTQSLQALLATRQKSAVEISDISSQAMKYFYIGVIK
;
A
#
# COMPACT_ATOMS: atom_id res chain seq x y z
N MET A 1 -12.63 -12.42 49.49
CA MET A 1 -11.78 -11.26 49.82
C MET A 1 -11.51 -10.52 48.52
N ILE A 2 -11.96 -9.26 48.40
CA ILE A 2 -11.77 -8.44 47.20
C ILE A 2 -10.50 -7.61 47.43
N PHE A 3 -9.55 -7.71 46.51
CA PHE A 3 -8.33 -6.90 46.51
C PHE A 3 -8.43 -5.82 45.45
N TYR A 4 -8.31 -4.57 45.86
CA TYR A 4 -8.19 -3.44 44.95
C TYR A 4 -6.72 -3.16 44.69
N ARG A 5 -6.29 -3.23 43.42
CA ARG A 5 -4.96 -2.77 43.00
C ARG A 5 -5.04 -1.30 42.64
N THR A 6 -4.18 -0.49 43.24
CA THR A 6 -3.99 0.91 42.85
C THR A 6 -3.43 0.95 41.44
N LEU A 7 -4.15 1.59 40.52
CA LEU A 7 -3.65 1.91 39.18
C LEU A 7 -2.48 2.88 39.32
N MET A 8 -1.30 2.43 38.90
CA MET A 8 -0.11 3.26 38.83
C MET A 8 -0.23 4.23 37.64
N PRO A 9 0.37 5.44 37.69
CA PRO A 9 0.34 6.38 36.59
C PRO A 9 0.94 5.77 35.31
N PHE A 10 0.20 5.81 34.20
CA PHE A 10 0.73 5.43 32.89
C PHE A 10 1.72 6.49 32.40
N GLN A 11 2.86 6.05 31.84
CA GLN A 11 3.91 6.96 31.34
C GLN A 11 3.82 7.19 29.82
N VAL A 12 3.28 6.22 29.08
CA VAL A 12 3.09 6.29 27.62
C VAL A 12 1.83 5.53 27.25
N MET A 13 1.07 6.06 26.29
CA MET A 13 0.01 5.34 25.59
C MET A 13 0.33 5.37 24.10
N SER A 14 0.40 4.21 23.47
CA SER A 14 0.54 4.06 22.03
C SER A 14 -0.78 3.57 21.45
N PHE A 15 -1.18 4.12 20.31
CA PHE A 15 -2.37 3.71 19.58
C PHE A 15 -1.95 3.28 18.20
N ASP A 16 -2.39 2.09 17.79
CA ASP A 16 -2.25 1.63 16.41
C ASP A 16 -3.42 2.18 15.59
N LEU A 17 -3.15 2.67 14.37
CA LEU A 17 -4.19 3.32 13.57
C LEU A 17 -5.07 2.32 12.82
N ASP A 18 -4.46 1.21 12.39
CA ASP A 18 -4.98 0.40 11.31
C ASP A 18 -6.08 -0.56 11.76
N ASP A 19 -6.02 -1.11 12.98
CA ASP A 19 -7.03 -2.08 13.45
C ASP A 19 -7.76 -1.65 14.74
N THR A 20 -7.38 -0.53 15.36
CA THR A 20 -7.96 -0.11 16.65
C THR A 20 -9.02 0.98 16.54
N LEU A 21 -8.99 1.77 15.47
CA LEU A 21 -9.90 2.91 15.28
C LEU A 21 -11.10 2.57 14.39
N TYR A 22 -10.92 1.71 13.38
CA TYR A 22 -11.98 1.26 12.47
C TYR A 22 -11.52 -0.02 11.73
N ASP A 23 -12.46 -0.70 11.06
CA ASP A 23 -12.12 -1.80 10.15
C ASP A 23 -11.56 -1.24 8.83
N ASN A 24 -10.25 -1.30 8.66
CA ASN A 24 -9.55 -0.78 7.49
C ASN A 24 -9.65 -1.71 6.27
N THR A 25 -10.15 -2.94 6.42
CA THR A 25 -10.06 -3.99 5.39
C THR A 25 -10.73 -3.55 4.10
N GLN A 26 -11.96 -3.02 4.20
CA GLN A 26 -12.73 -2.59 3.04
C GLN A 26 -12.15 -1.32 2.41
N VAL A 27 -11.59 -0.41 3.22
CA VAL A 27 -10.95 0.83 2.74
C VAL A 27 -9.73 0.48 1.89
N ILE A 28 -8.86 -0.41 2.39
CA ILE A 28 -7.67 -0.87 1.68
C ILE A 28 -8.07 -1.63 0.40
N ALA A 29 -9.05 -2.53 0.47
CA ALA A 29 -9.52 -3.26 -0.70
C ALA A 29 -10.05 -2.33 -1.81
N ASN A 30 -10.83 -1.32 -1.44
CA ASN A 30 -11.34 -0.33 -2.39
C ASN A 30 -10.20 0.50 -3.01
N ALA A 31 -9.24 0.93 -2.19
CA ALA A 31 -8.09 1.70 -2.66
C ALA A 31 -7.19 0.87 -3.60
N GLU A 32 -6.97 -0.42 -3.32
CA GLU A 32 -6.24 -1.31 -4.22
C GLU A 32 -6.96 -1.54 -5.55
N ALA A 33 -8.30 -1.72 -5.52
CA ALA A 33 -9.09 -1.87 -6.75
C ALA A 33 -9.01 -0.60 -7.64
N GLU A 34 -9.13 0.57 -7.02
CA GLU A 34 -8.99 1.87 -7.70
C GLU A 34 -7.57 2.09 -8.26
N PHE A 35 -6.54 1.68 -7.51
CA PHE A 35 -5.15 1.70 -7.98
C PHE A 35 -4.94 0.79 -9.20
N ILE A 36 -5.46 -0.44 -9.17
CA ILE A 36 -5.38 -1.36 -10.32
C ILE A 36 -6.05 -0.74 -11.54
N ARG A 37 -7.26 -0.18 -11.38
CA ARG A 37 -7.98 0.51 -12.45
C ARG A 37 -7.19 1.70 -13.01
N PHE A 38 -6.52 2.46 -12.15
CA PHE A 38 -5.65 3.55 -12.58
C PHE A 38 -4.50 3.04 -13.44
N VAL A 39 -3.79 2.00 -13.01
CA VAL A 39 -2.65 1.43 -13.75
C VAL A 39 -3.10 0.81 -15.09
N GLN A 40 -4.25 0.16 -15.12
CA GLN A 40 -4.82 -0.38 -16.37
C GLN A 40 -5.08 0.74 -17.40
N THR A 41 -5.69 1.84 -16.95
CA THR A 41 -6.12 2.93 -17.83
C THR A 41 -4.98 3.87 -18.23
N HIS A 42 -4.19 4.33 -17.26
CA HIS A 42 -3.13 5.32 -17.48
C HIS A 42 -1.78 4.68 -17.78
N GLY A 43 -1.51 3.48 -17.24
CA GLY A 43 -0.32 2.71 -17.58
C GLY A 43 -0.44 1.94 -18.90
N GLY A 44 -1.67 1.76 -19.41
CA GLY A 44 -1.95 0.97 -20.61
C GLY A 44 -1.70 -0.53 -20.41
N ILE A 45 -1.81 -1.03 -19.18
CA ILE A 45 -1.57 -2.43 -18.81
C ILE A 45 -2.93 -3.09 -18.53
N THR A 46 -3.66 -3.42 -19.59
CA THR A 46 -5.07 -3.88 -19.47
C THR A 46 -5.22 -5.25 -18.81
N ASP A 47 -4.17 -6.07 -18.82
CA ASP A 47 -4.10 -7.39 -18.20
C ASP A 47 -3.63 -7.34 -16.74
N PHE A 48 -3.46 -6.15 -16.15
CA PHE A 48 -3.08 -6.00 -14.76
C PHE A 48 -4.29 -6.20 -13.83
N ASP A 49 -4.22 -7.17 -12.94
CA ASP A 49 -5.27 -7.48 -11.97
C ASP A 49 -4.73 -7.63 -10.54
N GLN A 50 -5.62 -7.99 -9.60
CA GLN A 50 -5.26 -8.10 -8.20
C GLN A 50 -4.28 -9.24 -7.92
N GLU A 51 -4.38 -10.35 -8.64
CA GLU A 51 -3.46 -11.48 -8.52
C GLU A 51 -2.06 -11.07 -8.99
N SER A 52 -1.97 -10.46 -10.17
CA SER A 52 -0.74 -9.89 -10.72
C SER A 52 -0.12 -8.89 -9.75
N TRP A 53 -0.93 -8.01 -9.17
CA TRP A 53 -0.46 -7.04 -8.17
C TRP A 53 0.16 -7.72 -6.94
N CYS A 54 -0.49 -8.76 -6.42
CA CYS A 54 0.02 -9.54 -5.30
C CYS A 54 1.37 -10.19 -5.63
N VAL A 55 1.50 -10.76 -6.84
CA VAL A 55 2.76 -11.36 -7.32
C VAL A 55 3.89 -10.32 -7.38
N TRP A 56 3.62 -9.11 -7.88
CA TRP A 56 4.62 -8.04 -7.96
C TRP A 56 5.08 -7.53 -6.60
N LYS A 57 4.13 -7.36 -5.66
CA LYS A 57 4.44 -7.05 -4.26
C LYS A 57 5.34 -8.12 -3.64
N GLN A 58 5.01 -9.40 -3.82
CA GLN A 58 5.83 -10.49 -3.31
C GLN A 58 7.20 -10.57 -3.97
N HIS A 59 7.28 -10.34 -5.29
CA HIS A 59 8.53 -10.36 -6.03
C HIS A 59 9.51 -9.32 -5.48
N THR A 60 9.05 -8.08 -5.30
CA THR A 60 9.87 -6.99 -4.76
C THR A 60 10.23 -7.20 -3.29
N ALA A 61 9.31 -7.68 -2.45
CA ALA A 61 9.61 -8.02 -1.06
C ALA A 61 10.65 -9.14 -0.92
N LYS A 62 10.72 -10.07 -1.88
CA LYS A 62 11.77 -11.11 -1.91
C LYS A 62 13.14 -10.54 -2.28
N GLN A 63 13.17 -9.48 -3.10
CA GLN A 63 14.41 -8.82 -3.50
C GLN A 63 14.95 -7.89 -2.41
N ASP A 64 14.04 -7.16 -1.75
CA ASP A 64 14.36 -6.31 -0.61
C ASP A 64 13.30 -6.49 0.49
N PRO A 65 13.58 -7.36 1.49
CA PRO A 65 12.66 -7.61 2.59
C PRO A 65 12.32 -6.39 3.44
N LEU A 66 13.21 -5.38 3.50
CA LEU A 66 12.99 -4.18 4.31
C LEU A 66 11.86 -3.31 3.73
N LEU A 67 11.49 -3.49 2.45
CA LEU A 67 10.34 -2.81 1.86
C LEU A 67 9.05 -3.08 2.63
N GLN A 68 8.90 -4.24 3.27
CA GLN A 68 7.69 -4.55 4.02
C GLN A 68 7.49 -3.65 5.24
N GLU A 69 8.54 -2.97 5.71
CA GLU A 69 8.49 -2.00 6.80
C GLU A 69 7.98 -0.62 6.32
N ASP A 70 8.05 -0.34 5.02
CA ASP A 70 7.50 0.87 4.39
C ASP A 70 6.55 0.50 3.26
N VAL A 71 5.27 0.35 3.61
CA VAL A 71 4.19 -0.02 2.68
C VAL A 71 4.01 0.96 1.52
N THR A 72 4.45 2.21 1.67
CA THR A 72 4.41 3.23 0.62
C THR A 72 5.52 2.99 -0.39
N LEU A 73 6.75 2.83 0.11
CA LEU A 73 7.91 2.53 -0.71
C LEU A 73 7.75 1.20 -1.42
N TRP A 74 7.25 0.18 -0.71
CA TRP A 74 6.97 -1.13 -1.28
C TRP A 74 6.06 -1.03 -2.50
N ARG A 75 4.89 -0.39 -2.36
CA ARG A 75 3.94 -0.19 -3.45
C ARG A 75 4.55 0.57 -4.62
N THR A 76 5.30 1.63 -4.33
CA THR A 76 5.96 2.44 -5.37
C THR A 76 6.97 1.61 -6.15
N GLN A 77 7.85 0.87 -5.47
CA GLN A 77 8.87 0.05 -6.12
C GLN A 77 8.26 -1.15 -6.87
N SER A 78 7.21 -1.80 -6.32
CA SER A 78 6.48 -2.85 -7.02
C SER A 78 5.88 -2.36 -8.34
N LEU A 79 5.28 -1.16 -8.34
CA LEU A 79 4.72 -0.56 -9.56
C LEU A 79 5.81 -0.20 -10.57
N GLN A 80 6.91 0.40 -10.11
CA GLN A 80 8.04 0.75 -10.98
C GLN A 80 8.65 -0.50 -11.63
N ALA A 81 8.81 -1.59 -10.86
CA ALA A 81 9.28 -2.87 -11.38
C ALA A 81 8.34 -3.45 -12.46
N LEU A 82 7.03 -3.46 -12.20
CA LEU A 82 6.02 -3.85 -13.18
C LEU A 82 6.16 -3.02 -14.48
N LEU A 83 6.15 -1.69 -14.37
CA LEU A 83 6.22 -0.79 -15.53
C LEU A 83 7.53 -0.96 -16.32
N ALA A 84 8.65 -1.16 -15.63
CA ALA A 84 9.94 -1.45 -16.25
C ALA A 84 9.91 -2.75 -17.08
N THR A 85 9.26 -3.81 -16.58
CA THR A 85 9.11 -5.05 -17.38
C THR A 85 8.18 -4.92 -18.58
N ARG A 86 7.27 -3.94 -18.54
CA ARG A 86 6.46 -3.52 -19.70
C ARG A 86 7.17 -2.55 -20.63
N GLN A 87 8.49 -2.37 -20.47
CA GLN A 87 9.36 -1.56 -21.33
C GLN A 87 8.96 -0.08 -21.39
N LYS A 88 8.31 0.43 -20.34
CA LYS A 88 8.03 1.86 -20.20
C LYS A 88 9.33 2.64 -20.04
N SER A 89 9.37 3.86 -20.56
CA SER A 89 10.52 4.75 -20.38
C SER A 89 10.63 5.20 -18.92
N ALA A 90 11.83 5.60 -18.49
CA ALA A 90 12.04 6.11 -17.13
C ALA A 90 11.14 7.32 -16.79
N VAL A 91 10.85 8.16 -17.79
CA VAL A 91 9.94 9.30 -17.65
C VAL A 91 8.51 8.83 -17.42
N GLU A 92 8.01 7.89 -18.23
CA GLU A 92 6.68 7.30 -18.03
C GLU A 92 6.57 6.58 -16.69
N ILE A 93 7.59 5.81 -16.29
CA ILE A 93 7.61 5.09 -15.02
C ILE A 93 7.46 6.07 -13.86
N SER A 94 8.25 7.15 -13.86
CA SER A 94 8.19 8.17 -12.82
C SER A 94 6.84 8.87 -12.77
N ASP A 95 6.30 9.24 -13.94
CA ASP A 95 5.04 9.97 -14.04
C ASP A 95 3.84 9.10 -13.61
N ILE A 96 3.69 7.91 -14.19
CA ILE A 96 2.62 6.97 -13.88
C ILE A 96 2.68 6.58 -12.40
N SER A 97 3.87 6.30 -11.86
CA SER A 97 4.01 5.91 -10.45
C SER A 97 3.63 7.04 -9.51
N SER A 98 4.05 8.27 -9.79
CA SER A 98 3.71 9.44 -8.98
C SER A 98 2.20 9.71 -8.98
N GLN A 99 1.56 9.62 -10.16
CA GLN A 99 0.11 9.82 -10.28
C GLN A 99 -0.69 8.68 -9.62
N ALA A 100 -0.27 7.43 -9.80
CA ALA A 100 -0.93 6.27 -9.20
C ALA A 100 -0.89 6.34 -7.67
N MET A 101 0.27 6.68 -7.09
CA MET A 101 0.40 6.84 -5.63
C MET A 101 -0.45 7.99 -5.11
N LYS A 102 -0.46 9.14 -5.80
CA LYS A 102 -1.34 10.27 -5.45
C LYS A 102 -2.81 9.87 -5.48
N TYR A 103 -3.23 9.12 -6.49
CA TYR A 103 -4.61 8.65 -6.63
C TYR A 103 -4.99 7.67 -5.50
N PHE A 104 -4.08 6.75 -5.15
CA PHE A 104 -4.25 5.83 -4.03
C PHE A 104 -4.47 6.58 -2.70
N TYR A 105 -3.63 7.57 -2.36
CA TYR A 105 -3.80 8.34 -1.11
C TYR A 105 -5.11 9.12 -1.04
N ILE A 106 -5.54 9.72 -2.16
CA ILE A 106 -6.83 10.44 -2.20
C ILE A 106 -7.99 9.47 -2.02
N GLY A 107 -7.88 8.23 -2.51
CA GLY A 107 -8.89 7.18 -2.33
C GLY A 107 -8.96 6.64 -0.90
N VAL A 108 -7.84 6.55 -0.19
CA VAL A 108 -7.76 6.02 1.19
C VAL A 108 -8.29 7.01 2.23
N ILE A 109 -8.21 8.32 1.98
CA ILE A 109 -8.60 9.37 2.95
C ILE A 109 -10.10 9.72 2.87
N LYS A 110 -10.88 9.06 2.00
CA LYS A 110 -12.33 9.27 1.87
C LYS A 110 -13.12 8.33 2.78
#